data_AF-A0A081AJE8-F1
#
_entry.id   AF-A0A081AJE8-F1
#
_cell.length_a   1.000
_cell.length_b   1.000
_cell.length_c   1.000
_cell.angle_alpha   90.00
_cell.angle_beta   90.00
_cell.angle_gamma   90.00
#
_symmetry.space_group_name_H-M   'P 1'
#
loop_
_entity.id
_entity.type
_entity.pdbx_description
1 polymer ?
#
loop_
_entity_poly.entity_id
_entity_poly.type
_entity_poly.pdbx_seq_one_letter_code
_entity_poly.pdbx_strand_id
1 'polypeptide(L)'
;MSTTAKDLPRGWKEVESKSRPGKVYFLHVKSGEKTWKLSHVHAKEREFRRAASDTKKRRSADGSSGPESVQALHILVKHSGSRRPSSWRQETITRSKAVAEAKAGGIREKLLACVESNPDRSSEALRELFEEIAKEESDCSRFVS
;
A
#
# COMPACT_ATOMS: atom_id res chain seq x y z
N MET A 1 34.55 -1.86 5.54
CA MET A 1 33.95 -0.68 4.91
C MET A 1 32.46 -0.68 5.21
N SER A 2 32.01 0.06 6.23
CA SER A 2 30.64 0.02 6.71
C SER A 2 29.71 0.83 5.79
N THR A 3 28.82 0.12 5.10
CA THR A 3 27.85 0.67 4.15
C THR A 3 26.52 0.88 4.85
N THR A 4 26.16 2.09 5.32
CA THR A 4 24.81 2.25 5.93
C THR A 4 24.21 3.67 5.96
N ALA A 5 24.60 4.59 5.07
CA ALA A 5 23.93 5.91 5.00
C ALA A 5 22.64 5.94 4.18
N LYS A 6 22.23 4.85 3.52
CA LYS A 6 21.22 4.91 2.43
C LYS A 6 19.77 4.54 2.77
N ASP A 7 19.45 3.98 3.95
CA ASP A 7 18.09 3.47 4.23
C ASP A 7 17.48 3.90 5.58
N LEU A 8 17.91 5.03 6.16
CA LEU A 8 17.23 5.55 7.36
C LEU A 8 15.87 6.16 6.98
N PRO A 9 14.76 5.77 7.64
CA PRO A 9 13.47 6.39 7.42
C PRO A 9 13.48 7.90 7.69
N ARG A 10 12.62 8.62 6.97
CA ARG A 10 12.50 10.07 7.06
C ARG A 10 12.28 10.51 8.51
N GLY A 11 13.23 11.30 9.04
CA GLY A 11 13.13 11.84 10.40
C GLY A 11 14.06 11.17 11.41
N TRP A 12 14.78 10.11 11.03
CA TRP A 12 15.82 9.49 11.84
C TRP A 12 17.21 9.96 11.42
N LYS A 13 18.10 10.13 12.40
CA LYS A 13 19.51 10.46 12.20
C LYS A 13 20.38 9.49 12.98
N GLU A 14 21.50 9.13 12.37
CA GLU A 14 22.58 8.40 13.02
C GLU A 14 23.44 9.38 13.83
N VAL A 15 23.69 9.09 15.10
CA VAL A 15 24.43 9.96 16.01
C VAL A 15 25.45 9.15 16.80
N GLU A 16 26.70 9.61 16.85
CA GLU A 16 27.72 9.00 17.70
C GLU A 16 27.50 9.35 19.18
N SER A 17 27.69 8.37 20.05
CA SER A 17 27.51 8.53 21.48
C SER A 17 28.67 9.27 22.13
N LYS A 18 28.36 10.42 22.76
CA LYS A 18 29.31 11.19 23.57
C LYS A 18 29.80 10.45 24.82
N SER A 19 28.99 9.53 25.36
CA SER A 19 29.33 8.74 26.55
C SER A 19 29.90 7.36 26.23
N ARG A 20 29.78 6.92 24.97
CA ARG A 20 30.32 5.64 24.48
C ARG A 20 31.02 5.88 23.14
N PRO A 21 32.27 6.39 23.15
CA PRO A 21 33.03 6.67 21.95
C PRO A 21 33.03 5.47 20.99
N GLY A 22 32.78 5.71 19.70
CA GLY A 22 32.68 4.65 18.69
C GLY A 22 31.38 3.86 18.66
N LYS A 23 30.39 4.14 19.53
CA LYS A 23 29.05 3.55 19.42
C LYS A 23 28.05 4.55 18.85
N VAL A 24 27.24 4.06 17.92
CA VAL A 24 26.22 4.83 17.23
C VAL A 24 24.83 4.49 17.76
N TYR A 25 23.98 5.50 17.90
CA TYR A 25 22.55 5.35 18.09
C TYR A 25 21.77 6.16 17.05
N PHE A 26 20.51 5.77 16.85
CA PHE A 26 19.57 6.45 15.97
C PHE A 26 18.66 7.35 16.79
N LEU A 27 18.53 8.60 16.37
CA LEU A 27 17.72 9.63 17.00
C LEU A 27 16.61 10.07 16.05
N HIS A 28 15.36 10.00 16.49
CA HIS A 28 14.24 10.58 15.78
C HIS A 28 14.12 12.08 16.11
N VAL A 29 14.30 12.94 15.10
CA VAL A 29 14.51 14.39 15.28
C VAL A 29 13.29 15.08 15.88
N LYS A 30 12.07 14.62 15.59
CA LYS A 30 10.84 15.28 16.05
C LYS A 30 10.38 14.83 17.44
N SER A 31 10.50 13.54 17.76
CA SER A 31 10.05 13.01 19.05
C SER A 31 11.16 12.96 20.10
N GLY A 32 12.44 13.07 19.69
CA GLY A 32 13.59 12.88 20.57
C GLY A 32 13.88 11.41 20.90
N GLU A 33 13.17 10.45 20.30
CA GLU A 33 13.32 9.01 20.58
C GLU A 33 14.71 8.51 20.16
N LYS A 34 15.34 7.70 21.01
CA LYS A 34 16.68 7.14 20.78
C LYS A 34 16.62 5.62 20.73
N THR A 35 17.28 5.00 19.76
CA THR A 35 17.43 3.53 19.72
C THR A 35 18.80 3.12 19.19
N TRP A 36 19.31 2.00 19.67
CA TRP A 36 20.64 1.50 19.29
C TRP A 36 20.60 0.45 18.16
N LYS A 37 19.39 0.04 17.72
CA LYS A 37 19.20 -0.99 16.68
C LYS A 37 18.42 -0.42 15.50
N LEU A 38 18.92 -0.62 14.28
CA LEU A 38 18.25 -0.17 13.06
C LEU A 38 16.88 -0.83 12.85
N SER A 39 16.70 -2.09 13.28
CA SER A 39 15.40 -2.77 13.24
C SER A 39 14.32 -2.05 14.05
N HIS A 40 14.70 -1.44 15.18
CA HIS A 40 13.79 -0.66 16.02
C HIS A 40 13.43 0.69 15.38
N VAL A 41 14.30 1.25 14.55
CA VAL A 41 14.02 2.49 13.79
C VAL A 41 12.82 2.27 12.87
N HIS A 42 12.82 1.20 12.08
CA HIS A 42 11.70 0.89 11.18
C HIS A 42 10.41 0.54 11.93
N ALA A 43 10.51 -0.10 13.11
CA ALA A 43 9.34 -0.39 13.95
C ALA A 43 8.73 0.90 14.52
N LYS A 44 9.56 1.76 15.13
CA LYS A 44 9.16 3.05 15.69
C LYS A 44 8.63 4.01 14.62
N GLU A 45 9.23 4.04 13.43
CA GLU A 45 8.71 4.80 12.29
C GLU A 45 7.26 4.41 11.94
N ARG A 46 6.92 3.12 11.95
CA ARG A 46 5.54 2.68 11.71
C ARG A 46 4.58 3.14 12.81
N GLU A 47 5.02 3.10 14.07
CA GLU A 47 4.24 3.60 15.21
C GLU A 47 3.99 5.11 15.08
N PHE A 48 5.02 5.89 14.79
CA PHE A 48 4.89 7.34 14.60
C PHE A 48 3.95 7.69 13.44
N ARG A 49 4.00 6.94 12.33
CA ARG A 49 3.05 7.12 11.22
C ARG A 49 1.62 6.80 11.61
N ARG A 50 1.39 5.74 12.40
CA ARG A 50 0.06 5.39 12.92
C ARG A 50 -0.48 6.47 13.85
N ALA A 51 0.32 6.90 14.83
CA ALA A 51 -0.06 7.95 15.77
C ALA A 51 -0.33 9.30 15.08
N ALA A 52 0.47 9.64 14.06
CA ALA A 52 0.22 10.84 13.23
C ALA A 52 -1.08 10.72 12.42
N SER A 53 -1.41 9.53 11.92
CA SER A 53 -2.68 9.25 11.25
C SER A 53 -3.87 9.40 12.21
N ASP A 54 -3.77 8.88 13.42
CA ASP A 54 -4.82 8.99 14.45
C ASP A 54 -5.01 10.43 14.94
N THR A 55 -3.93 11.20 15.06
CA THR A 55 -3.99 12.62 15.43
C THR A 55 -4.59 13.46 14.30
N LYS A 56 -4.30 13.13 13.04
CA LYS A 56 -4.93 13.75 11.87
C LYS A 56 -6.42 13.44 11.82
N LYS A 57 -6.83 12.20 12.13
CA LYS A 57 -8.23 11.79 12.24
C LYS A 57 -9.00 12.65 13.26
N ARG A 58 -8.43 12.94 14.43
CA ARG A 58 -9.09 13.78 15.46
C ARG A 58 -9.18 15.26 15.09
N ARG A 59 -8.29 15.78 14.24
CA ARG A 59 -8.31 17.19 13.79
C ARG A 59 -9.20 17.42 12.56
N SER A 60 -9.51 16.39 11.79
CA SER A 60 -10.39 16.49 10.62
C SER A 60 -11.89 16.48 10.97
N ALA A 61 -12.25 16.16 12.22
CA ALA A 61 -13.64 16.07 12.67
C ALA A 61 -14.36 17.43 12.81
N ASP A 62 -13.68 18.56 12.60
CA ASP A 62 -14.21 19.91 12.85
C ASP A 62 -14.42 20.76 11.57
N GLY A 63 -14.42 20.18 10.35
CA GLY A 63 -14.63 21.05 9.18
C GLY A 63 -14.59 20.45 7.77
N SER A 64 -15.01 19.21 7.55
CA SER A 64 -15.11 18.68 6.18
C SER A 64 -16.42 17.92 5.98
N SER A 65 -17.31 18.48 5.15
CA SER A 65 -18.61 17.93 4.78
C SER A 65 -18.52 16.76 3.78
N GLY A 66 -17.49 15.93 3.89
CA GLY A 66 -17.28 14.74 3.07
C GLY A 66 -17.18 13.48 3.94
N PRO A 67 -17.45 12.29 3.39
CA PRO A 67 -17.28 11.06 4.15
C PRO A 67 -15.81 10.89 4.56
N GLU A 68 -15.55 10.62 5.84
CA GLU A 68 -14.20 10.44 6.42
C GLU A 68 -13.42 9.28 5.77
N SER A 69 -14.13 8.36 5.11
CA SER A 69 -13.58 7.22 4.40
C SER A 69 -14.47 6.81 3.24
N VAL A 70 -13.88 6.16 2.24
CA VAL A 70 -14.60 5.59 1.09
C VAL A 70 -14.38 4.08 1.02
N GLN A 71 -15.38 3.36 0.54
CA GLN A 71 -15.25 1.95 0.18
C GLN A 71 -14.94 1.83 -1.31
N ALA A 72 -13.89 1.08 -1.64
CA ALA A 72 -13.51 0.80 -3.01
C ALA A 72 -13.25 -0.70 -3.19
N LEU A 73 -13.73 -1.24 -4.30
CA LEU A 73 -13.29 -2.51 -4.84
C LEU A 73 -12.16 -2.25 -5.85
N HIS A 74 -11.25 -3.19 -6.01
CA HIS A 74 -10.16 -3.09 -7.00
C HIS A 74 -9.86 -4.47 -7.59
N ILE A 75 -9.48 -4.51 -8.86
CA ILE A 75 -8.92 -5.70 -9.50
C ILE A 75 -7.44 -5.42 -9.72
N LEU A 76 -6.58 -6.28 -9.17
CA LEU A 76 -5.13 -6.13 -9.30
C LEU A 76 -4.60 -7.14 -10.31
N VAL A 77 -3.90 -6.68 -11.35
CA VAL A 77 -3.17 -7.55 -12.27
C VAL A 77 -1.67 -7.31 -12.08
N LYS A 78 -0.96 -8.28 -11.50
CA LYS A 78 0.49 -8.21 -11.29
C LYS A 78 1.26 -8.62 -12.54
N HIS A 79 2.55 -8.30 -12.53
CA HIS A 79 3.54 -8.68 -13.54
C HIS A 79 4.87 -9.07 -12.88
N SER A 80 5.83 -9.58 -13.64
CA SER A 80 7.14 -10.05 -13.15
C SER A 80 7.95 -8.97 -12.41
N GLY A 81 7.79 -7.71 -12.80
CA GLY A 81 8.41 -6.55 -12.15
C GLY A 81 7.64 -6.00 -10.93
N SER A 82 6.56 -6.65 -10.49
CA SER A 82 5.85 -6.27 -9.27
C SER A 82 6.73 -6.50 -8.04
N ARG A 83 6.64 -5.66 -7.00
CA ARG A 83 7.42 -5.81 -5.75
C ARG A 83 7.30 -7.21 -5.11
N ARG A 84 6.15 -7.86 -5.29
CA ARG A 84 5.90 -9.26 -4.91
C ARG A 84 5.17 -9.96 -6.07
N PRO A 85 5.90 -10.56 -7.03
CA PRO A 85 5.33 -11.17 -8.23
C PRO A 85 4.78 -12.57 -7.93
N SER A 86 3.86 -12.64 -6.98
CA SER A 86 3.16 -13.86 -6.55
C SER A 86 1.75 -13.50 -6.08
N SER A 87 0.79 -14.40 -6.24
CA SER A 87 -0.59 -14.24 -5.77
C SER A 87 -1.16 -15.58 -5.32
N TRP A 88 -2.36 -15.56 -4.74
CA TRP A 88 -3.07 -16.77 -4.30
C TRP A 88 -3.36 -17.74 -5.46
N ARG A 89 -3.49 -17.20 -6.68
CA ARG A 89 -3.79 -17.94 -7.92
C ARG A 89 -2.53 -18.35 -8.70
N GLN A 90 -1.39 -17.74 -8.41
CA GLN A 90 -0.15 -18.02 -9.13
C GLN A 90 1.07 -17.76 -8.23
N GLU A 91 1.78 -18.83 -7.86
CA GLU A 91 2.94 -18.75 -6.97
C GLU A 91 4.04 -17.84 -7.52
N THR A 92 4.35 -17.94 -8.83
CA THR A 92 5.33 -17.06 -9.49
C THR A 92 4.73 -16.44 -10.75
N ILE A 93 4.60 -15.12 -10.76
CA ILE A 93 4.03 -14.34 -11.86
C ILE A 93 5.14 -13.95 -12.84
N THR A 94 5.11 -14.55 -14.02
CA THR A 94 6.14 -14.38 -15.07
C THR A 94 5.71 -13.44 -16.20
N ARG A 95 4.42 -13.06 -16.26
CA ARG A 95 3.88 -12.20 -17.32
C ARG A 95 4.55 -10.81 -17.31
N SER A 96 4.76 -10.25 -18.50
CA SER A 96 5.37 -8.93 -18.66
C SER A 96 4.43 -7.80 -18.23
N LYS A 97 4.98 -6.59 -18.07
CA LYS A 97 4.18 -5.39 -17.75
C LYS A 97 3.13 -5.11 -18.83
N ALA A 98 3.51 -5.18 -20.10
CA ALA A 98 2.60 -4.95 -21.22
C ALA A 98 1.44 -5.95 -21.25
N VAL A 99 1.70 -7.22 -20.93
CA VAL A 99 0.64 -8.24 -20.83
C VAL A 99 -0.30 -7.94 -19.66
N ALA A 100 0.22 -7.49 -18.51
CA ALA A 100 -0.62 -7.11 -17.38
C ALA A 100 -1.47 -5.86 -17.68
N GLU A 101 -0.91 -4.87 -18.37
CA GLU A 101 -1.64 -3.68 -18.82
C GLU A 101 -2.75 -4.04 -19.81
N ALA A 102 -2.46 -4.90 -20.80
CA ALA A 102 -3.47 -5.37 -21.75
C ALA A 102 -4.60 -6.13 -21.06
N LYS A 103 -4.29 -7.00 -20.09
CA LYS A 103 -5.30 -7.70 -19.27
C LYS A 103 -6.16 -6.73 -18.47
N ALA A 104 -5.56 -5.75 -17.81
CA ALA A 104 -6.31 -4.74 -17.05
C ALA A 104 -7.19 -3.88 -17.98
N GLY A 105 -6.70 -3.54 -19.18
CA GLY A 105 -7.46 -2.86 -20.22
C GLY A 105 -8.69 -3.64 -20.65
N GLY A 106 -8.53 -4.93 -21.01
CA GLY A 106 -9.65 -5.78 -21.40
C GLY A 106 -10.69 -5.97 -20.29
N ILE A 107 -10.28 -6.01 -19.02
CA ILE A 107 -11.20 -6.02 -17.88
C ILE A 107 -12.00 -4.72 -17.83
N ARG A 108 -11.34 -3.57 -17.99
CA ARG A 108 -12.01 -2.26 -18.01
C ARG A 108 -13.02 -2.17 -19.15
N GLU A 109 -12.68 -2.65 -20.35
CA GLU A 109 -13.58 -2.67 -21.51
C GLU A 109 -14.83 -3.50 -21.23
N LYS A 110 -14.69 -4.71 -20.65
CA LYS A 110 -15.83 -5.54 -20.24
C LYS A 110 -16.75 -4.82 -19.26
N LEU A 111 -16.18 -4.14 -18.26
CA LEU A 111 -16.95 -3.39 -17.26
C LEU A 111 -17.71 -2.22 -17.90
N LEU A 112 -17.11 -1.49 -18.84
CA LEU A 112 -17.77 -0.41 -19.57
C LEU A 112 -18.89 -0.93 -20.47
N ALA A 113 -18.64 -1.99 -21.24
CA ALA A 113 -19.66 -2.61 -22.08
C ALA A 113 -20.85 -3.12 -21.26
N CYS A 114 -20.61 -3.61 -20.04
CA CYS A 114 -21.65 -4.02 -19.11
C CYS A 114 -22.53 -2.85 -18.68
N VAL A 115 -21.94 -1.70 -18.35
CA VAL A 115 -22.67 -0.47 -18.01
C VAL A 115 -23.55 -0.02 -19.18
N GLU A 116 -23.00 0.00 -20.39
CA GLU A 116 -23.72 0.39 -21.60
C GLU A 116 -24.88 -0.56 -21.94
N SER A 117 -24.70 -1.87 -21.70
CA SER A 117 -25.72 -2.88 -21.99
C SER A 117 -26.84 -2.94 -20.94
N ASN A 118 -26.65 -2.33 -19.76
CA ASN A 118 -27.59 -2.37 -18.64
C ASN A 118 -27.91 -0.95 -18.13
N PRO A 119 -28.51 -0.06 -18.94
CA PRO A 119 -28.73 1.34 -18.54
C PRO A 119 -29.59 1.48 -17.27
N ASP A 120 -30.62 0.63 -17.12
CA ASP A 120 -31.57 0.69 -16.00
C ASP A 120 -31.03 0.13 -14.68
N ARG A 121 -29.96 -0.68 -14.73
CA ARG A 121 -29.34 -1.37 -13.57
C ARG A 121 -27.81 -1.31 -13.63
N SER A 122 -27.29 -0.18 -14.12
CA SER A 122 -25.87 -0.05 -14.45
C SER A 122 -24.97 -0.22 -13.24
N SER A 123 -25.38 0.27 -12.07
CA SER A 123 -24.63 0.12 -10.81
C SER A 123 -24.59 -1.33 -10.33
N GLU A 124 -25.72 -2.03 -10.34
CA GLU A 124 -25.81 -3.42 -9.86
C GLU A 124 -25.06 -4.34 -10.81
N ALA A 125 -25.30 -4.22 -12.13
CA ALA A 125 -24.64 -5.03 -13.15
C ALA A 125 -23.11 -4.82 -13.15
N LEU A 126 -22.66 -3.57 -13.04
CA LEU A 126 -21.24 -3.24 -12.92
C LEU A 126 -20.64 -3.91 -11.69
N ARG A 127 -21.32 -3.84 -10.54
CA ARG A 127 -20.82 -4.41 -9.29
C ARG A 127 -20.75 -5.94 -9.35
N GLU A 128 -21.79 -6.59 -9.84
CA GLU A 128 -21.85 -8.06 -9.98
C GLU A 128 -20.70 -8.55 -10.88
N LEU A 129 -20.55 -7.96 -12.07
CA LEU A 129 -19.47 -8.31 -12.98
C LEU A 129 -18.08 -7.99 -12.40
N PHE A 130 -17.94 -6.88 -11.69
CA PHE A 130 -16.69 -6.53 -11.03
C PHE A 130 -16.29 -7.57 -10.00
N GLU A 131 -17.23 -8.00 -9.14
CA GLU A 131 -16.97 -9.00 -8.11
C GLU A 131 -16.67 -10.38 -8.73
N GLU A 132 -17.33 -10.76 -9.81
CA GLU A 132 -17.05 -11.98 -10.57
C GLU A 132 -15.63 -11.98 -11.14
N ILE A 133 -15.26 -10.93 -11.88
CA ILE A 133 -13.90 -10.79 -12.43
C ILE A 133 -12.86 -10.74 -11.31
N ALA A 134 -13.16 -10.06 -10.21
CA ALA A 134 -12.22 -9.93 -9.10
C ALA A 134 -11.93 -11.28 -8.41
N LYS A 135 -12.93 -12.15 -8.27
CA LYS A 135 -12.77 -13.49 -7.70
C LYS A 135 -11.86 -14.38 -8.56
N GLU A 136 -11.95 -14.27 -9.89
CA GLU A 136 -11.19 -15.13 -10.80
C GLU A 136 -9.80 -14.56 -11.15
N GLU A 137 -9.73 -13.26 -11.42
CA GLU A 137 -8.57 -12.64 -12.08
C GLU A 137 -7.70 -11.77 -11.17
N SER A 138 -8.21 -11.33 -10.01
CA SER A 138 -7.47 -10.42 -9.15
C SER A 138 -6.32 -11.12 -8.42
N ASP A 139 -5.11 -10.59 -8.56
CA ASP A 139 -3.91 -11.01 -7.81
C ASP A 139 -3.89 -10.45 -6.36
N CYS A 140 -4.98 -9.83 -5.90
CA CYS A 140 -5.15 -9.38 -4.54
C CYS A 140 -5.96 -10.40 -3.73
N SER A 141 -5.52 -10.71 -2.50
CA SER A 141 -6.13 -11.71 -1.63
C SER A 141 -7.47 -11.29 -1.01
N ARG A 142 -7.95 -10.06 -1.26
CA ARG A 142 -9.17 -9.54 -0.63
C ARG A 142 -10.46 -10.22 -1.12
N PHE A 143 -10.41 -10.91 -2.25
CA PHE A 143 -11.55 -11.60 -2.87
C PHE A 143 -11.56 -13.11 -2.63
N VAL A 144 -10.62 -13.61 -1.82
CA VAL A 144 -10.54 -15.00 -1.39
C VAL A 144 -10.87 -15.05 0.09
N SER A 145 -12.16 -15.06 0.42
CA SER A 145 -12.64 -15.33 1.77
C SER A 145 -14.08 -15.82 1.75
#